data_AF-A0A4R0D4U9-F1
#
_entry.id   AF-A0A4R0D4U9-F1
#
_cell.length_a   1.000
_cell.length_b   1.000
_cell.length_c   1.000
_cell.angle_alpha   90.00
_cell.angle_beta   90.00
_cell.angle_gamma   90.00
#
_symmetry.space_group_name_H-M   'P 1'
#
loop_
_entity.id
_entity.type
_entity.pdbx_description
1 polymer ?
#
loop_
_entity_poly.entity_id
_entity_poly.type
_entity_poly.pdbx_seq_one_letter_code
_entity_poly.pdbx_strand_id
1 'polypeptide(L)' 'MEIYKDIDNDSNVTHYEIGSTYITILFRGTARLYTYSYYKAGQFHVEKMKILARNGDGLNSYIMRNVRNLYN' A
#
# COMPACT_ATOMS: atom_id res chain seq x y z
N MET A 1 -6.22 -0.83 -10.86
CA MET A 1 -6.05 -0.19 -9.55
C MET A 1 -7.40 0.35 -9.04
N GLU A 2 -7.63 0.27 -7.75
CA GLU A 2 -8.80 0.80 -7.02
C GLU A 2 -8.43 2.11 -6.31
N ILE A 3 -9.39 3.01 -6.16
CA ILE A 3 -9.21 4.26 -5.41
C ILE A 3 -9.15 3.93 -3.92
N TYR A 4 -8.14 4.46 -3.23
CA TYR A 4 -8.05 4.34 -1.79
C TYR A 4 -9.08 5.26 -1.12
N LYS A 5 -9.89 4.70 -0.21
CA LYS A 5 -11.01 5.43 0.39
C LYS A 5 -10.59 6.62 1.24
N ASP A 6 -9.44 6.51 1.91
CA ASP A 6 -8.85 7.58 2.72
C ASP A 6 -9.89 8.18 3.70
N ILE A 7 -10.42 7.35 4.60
CA ILE A 7 -11.63 7.68 5.40
C ILE A 7 -11.44 8.95 6.24
N ASP A 8 -10.23 9.19 6.74
CA ASP A 8 -9.85 10.36 7.54
C ASP A 8 -9.22 11.50 6.71
N ASN A 9 -9.03 11.29 5.40
CA ASN A 9 -8.43 12.23 4.45
C ASN A 9 -6.99 12.66 4.78
N ASP A 10 -6.23 11.83 5.49
CA ASP A 10 -4.85 12.14 5.92
C ASP A 10 -3.77 11.43 5.08
N SER A 11 -4.19 10.54 4.17
CA SER A 11 -3.30 9.62 3.51
C SER A 11 -2.62 10.22 2.28
N ASN A 12 -1.34 9.89 2.12
CA ASN A 12 -0.64 10.10 0.85
C ASN A 12 -0.93 8.99 -0.16
N VAL A 13 -1.64 7.93 0.19
CA VAL A 13 -2.02 6.86 -0.76
C VAL A 13 -3.29 7.27 -1.49
N THR A 14 -3.26 7.21 -2.83
CA THR A 14 -4.42 7.57 -3.66
C THR A 14 -5.07 6.35 -4.31
N HIS A 15 -4.26 5.39 -4.74
CA HIS A 15 -4.73 4.17 -5.38
C HIS A 15 -3.93 2.97 -4.90
N TYR A 16 -4.55 1.80 -4.98
CA TYR A 16 -3.88 0.54 -4.74
C TYR A 16 -4.31 -0.53 -5.75
N GLU A 17 -3.52 -1.58 -5.89
CA GLU A 17 -3.89 -2.78 -6.64
C GLU A 17 -3.42 -4.00 -5.86
N ILE A 18 -4.33 -4.95 -5.65
CA ILE A 18 -4.06 -6.18 -4.91
C ILE A 18 -3.83 -7.31 -5.91
N GLY A 19 -2.61 -7.85 -5.91
CA GLY A 19 -2.28 -9.12 -6.56
C GLY A 19 -2.33 -10.29 -5.59
N SER A 20 -2.11 -11.50 -6.11
CA SER A 20 -2.02 -12.72 -5.27
C SER A 20 -0.86 -12.64 -4.28
N THR A 21 0.33 -12.22 -4.73
CA THR A 21 1.57 -12.19 -3.94
C THR A 21 2.14 -10.78 -3.76
N TYR A 22 1.39 -9.75 -4.15
CA TYR A 22 1.85 -8.37 -4.11
C TYR A 22 0.71 -7.38 -3.82
N ILE A 23 1.11 -6.15 -3.50
CA ILE A 23 0.25 -4.97 -3.55
C ILE A 23 1.01 -3.82 -4.20
N THR A 24 0.39 -3.14 -5.16
CA THR A 24 0.95 -1.96 -5.82
C THR A 24 0.26 -0.71 -5.29
N ILE A 25 1.03 0.30 -4.93
CA ILE A 25 0.55 1.55 -4.33
C ILE A 25 0.92 2.74 -5.22
N LEU A 26 -0.02 3.65 -5.40
CA LEU A 26 0.22 4.96 -6.00
C LEU A 26 0.08 6.05 -4.94
N PHE A 27 1.14 6.85 -4.76
CA PHE A 27 1.14 7.96 -3.82
C PHE A 27 0.75 9.28 -4.50
N ARG A 28 0.18 10.19 -3.72
CA ARG A 28 -0.16 11.55 -4.12
C ARG A 28 1.11 12.29 -4.56
N GLY A 29 1.01 13.05 -5.64
CA GLY A 29 2.12 13.88 -6.16
C GLY A 29 3.15 13.13 -7.00
N THR A 30 2.94 11.85 -7.32
CA THR A 30 3.80 11.10 -8.25
C THR A 30 2.97 10.17 -9.13
N ALA A 31 3.48 9.88 -10.34
CA ALA A 31 2.94 8.84 -11.22
C ALA A 31 3.62 7.48 -11.00
N ARG A 32 4.59 7.39 -10.07
CA ARG A 32 5.35 6.17 -9.82
C ARG A 32 4.50 5.15 -9.05
N LEU A 33 4.49 3.92 -9.55
CA LEU A 33 3.90 2.76 -8.91
C LEU A 33 4.92 2.09 -7.98
N TYR A 34 4.52 1.81 -6.75
CA TYR A 34 5.34 1.16 -5.73
C TYR A 34 4.78 -0.23 -5.44
N THR A 35 5.45 -1.25 -5.96
CA THR A 35 5.00 -2.64 -5.79
C THR A 35 5.71 -3.27 -4.60
N TYR A 36 4.95 -3.77 -3.63
CA TYR A 36 5.44 -4.55 -2.51
C TYR A 36 5.10 -6.01 -2.76
N SER A 37 6.11 -6.86 -2.90
CA SER A 37 5.95 -8.30 -3.15
C SER A 37 6.26 -9.12 -1.90
N TYR A 38 5.76 -10.35 -1.84
CA TYR A 38 6.15 -11.31 -0.81
C TYR A 38 7.68 -11.51 -0.74
N TYR A 39 8.35 -11.42 -1.88
CA TYR A 39 9.81 -11.61 -1.96
C TYR A 39 10.59 -10.51 -1.23
N LYS A 40 10.22 -9.24 -1.43
CA LYS A 40 10.99 -8.10 -0.89
C LYS A 40 10.44 -7.56 0.43
N ALA A 41 9.11 -7.44 0.53
CA ALA A 41 8.43 -6.92 1.71
C ALA A 41 7.99 -8.02 2.69
N GLY A 42 8.02 -9.29 2.28
CA GLY A 42 7.54 -10.40 3.11
C GLY A 42 6.01 -10.57 3.06
N GLN A 43 5.56 -11.82 3.12
CA GLN A 43 4.13 -12.17 3.06
C GLN A 43 3.30 -11.48 4.14
N PHE A 44 3.79 -11.46 5.39
CA PHE A 44 3.11 -10.84 6.52
C PHE A 44 2.75 -9.37 6.24
N HIS A 45 3.71 -8.57 5.75
CA HIS A 45 3.47 -7.16 5.51
C HIS A 45 2.54 -6.94 4.33
N VAL A 46 2.70 -7.70 3.25
CA VAL A 46 1.83 -7.58 2.07
C VAL A 46 0.39 -7.93 2.41
N GLU A 47 0.13 -9.00 3.15
CA GLU A 47 -1.23 -9.35 3.58
C GLU A 47 -1.83 -8.29 4.49
N LYS A 48 -1.04 -7.76 5.45
CA LYS A 48 -1.50 -6.67 6.30
C LYS A 48 -1.84 -5.41 5.50
N MET A 49 -1.02 -5.05 4.50
CA MET A 49 -1.29 -3.92 3.60
C MET A 49 -2.56 -4.12 2.78
N LYS A 50 -2.82 -5.34 2.27
CA LYS A 50 -4.07 -5.65 1.55
C LYS A 50 -5.32 -5.45 2.43
N ILE A 51 -5.24 -5.84 3.71
CA ILE A 51 -6.34 -5.62 4.68
C ILE A 51 -6.57 -4.11 4.87
N LEU A 52 -5.51 -3.34 5.15
CA LEU A 52 -5.61 -1.89 5.35
C LEU A 52 -6.11 -1.15 4.09
N ALA A 53 -5.67 -1.59 2.91
CA ALA A 53 -6.12 -1.06 1.63
C ALA A 53 -7.63 -1.18 1.45
N ARG A 54 -8.19 -2.38 1.71
CA ARG A 54 -9.64 -2.63 1.61
C ARG A 54 -10.44 -1.90 2.69
N ASN A 55 -9.88 -1.80 3.89
CA ASN A 55 -10.50 -1.06 4.99
C ASN A 55 -10.57 0.45 4.69
N GLY A 56 -9.58 0.99 3.97
CA GLY A 56 -9.55 2.40 3.58
C GLY A 56 -8.91 3.33 4.61
N ASP A 57 -8.23 2.77 5.62
CA ASP A 57 -7.59 3.53 6.71
C ASP A 57 -6.26 2.85 7.14
N GLY A 58 -5.29 3.66 7.60
CA GLY A 58 -4.04 3.22 8.21
C GLY A 58 -2.93 2.72 7.27
N LEU A 59 -3.19 2.62 5.95
CA LEU A 59 -2.23 2.05 4.99
C LEU A 59 -0.96 2.89 4.85
N ASN A 60 -1.10 4.22 4.69
CA ASN A 60 0.04 5.13 4.56
C ASN A 60 0.96 5.07 5.79
N SER A 61 0.37 5.19 6.98
CA SER A 61 1.09 5.08 8.25
C SER A 61 1.80 3.74 8.41
N TYR A 62 1.14 2.64 8.04
CA TYR A 62 1.75 1.31 8.10
C TYR A 62 2.95 1.18 7.16
N ILE A 63 2.84 1.67 5.91
CA ILE A 63 3.93 1.67 4.94
C ILE A 63 5.13 2.45 5.49
N MET A 64 4.89 3.68 5.95
CA MET A 64 5.95 4.57 6.43
C MET A 64 6.71 3.99 7.64
N ARG A 65 6.02 3.25 8.52
CA ARG A 65 6.61 2.67 9.74
C ARG A 65 7.30 1.32 9.52
N ASN A 66 6.78 0.47 8.63
CA ASN A 66 7.19 -0.93 8.55
C ASN A 66 7.95 -1.28 7.26
N VAL A 67 7.53 -0.73 6.12
CA VAL A 67 7.97 -1.23 4.81
C VAL A 67 8.42 -0.15 3.84
N ARG A 68 8.67 1.08 4.31
CA ARG A 68 8.96 2.27 3.49
C ARG A 68 9.94 2.04 2.32
N ASN A 69 10.96 1.21 2.53
CA ASN A 69 12.01 0.94 1.56
C ASN A 69 12.00 -0.50 1.01
N LEU A 70 10.94 -1.27 1.26
CA LEU A 70 10.83 -2.69 0.86
C LEU A 70 10.00 -2.91 -0.41
N TYR A 71 9.82 -1.87 -1.23
CA TYR A 71 9.19 -1.97 -2.55
C TYR A 71 10.19 -2.47 -3.59
N ASN A 72 9.73 -3.17 -4.62
CA ASN A 72 10.55 -3.72 -5.70
C ASN A 72 11.27 -2.62 -6.48
#